data_AF-A0AAD8K4N3-F1
#
_entry.id   AF-A0AAD8K4N3-F1
#
_cell.length_a   1.000
_cell.length_b   1.000
_cell.length_c   1.000
_cell.angle_alpha   90.00
_cell.angle_beta   90.00
_cell.angle_gamma   90.00
#
_symmetry.space_group_name_H-M   'P 1'
#
loop_
_entity.id
_entity.type
_entity.pdbx_description
1 polymer ?
#
loop_
_entity_poly.entity_id
_entity_poly.type
_entity_poly.pdbx_seq_one_letter_code
_entity_poly.pdbx_strand_id
1 'polypeptide(L)'
;MHISGTFQLINETVRLANIVPGVFRKALKDIKFKDYTIPTGWAVMVCPPAVHLNPVNYKDPLEFNPSRWERMEQKGASKNFMAFGGGMRFCVGTDFTKLQMMENKNPGRPENDDLDDDDDEYDDSTTAEIKTVYEMLANKPGLKYSKT
;
A
#
# COMPACT_ATOMS: atom_id res chain seq x y z
N MET A 1 12.29 24.00 13.82
CA MET A 1 11.65 24.31 12.52
C MET A 1 10.91 23.05 12.09
N HIS A 2 9.57 23.02 12.16
CA HIS A 2 8.79 21.80 11.88
C HIS A 2 8.93 21.39 10.41
N ILE A 3 9.34 20.15 10.14
CA ILE A 3 9.47 19.52 8.81
C ILE A 3 8.07 19.14 8.29
N SER A 4 7.10 20.07 8.35
CA SER A 4 5.68 19.75 8.17
C SER A 4 5.33 19.40 6.70
N GLY A 5 6.08 19.90 5.71
CA GLY A 5 5.80 19.69 4.28
C GLY A 5 6.49 18.48 3.62
N THR A 6 7.67 18.06 4.09
CA THR A 6 8.45 17.02 3.39
C THR A 6 7.75 15.66 3.40
N PHE A 7 7.14 15.30 4.53
CA PHE A 7 6.36 14.07 4.66
C PHE A 7 5.18 14.01 3.68
N GLN A 8 4.46 15.12 3.52
CA GLN A 8 3.31 15.24 2.63
C GLN A 8 3.73 15.08 1.17
N LEU A 9 4.85 15.70 0.78
CA LEU A 9 5.44 15.57 -0.55
C LEU A 9 5.85 14.14 -0.84
N ILE A 10 6.50 13.47 0.12
CA ILE A 10 6.95 12.08 -0.04
C ILE A 10 5.75 11.16 -0.22
N ASN A 11 4.75 11.22 0.66
CA ASN A 11 3.57 10.37 0.57
C ASN A 11 2.80 10.58 -0.73
N GLU A 12 2.63 11.82 -1.18
CA GLU A 12 1.95 12.10 -2.45
C GLU A 12 2.77 11.60 -3.65
N THR A 13 4.09 11.74 -3.58
CA THR A 13 5.00 11.22 -4.61
C THR A 13 4.87 9.71 -4.72
N VAL A 14 4.99 8.96 -3.62
CA VAL A 14 4.93 7.50 -3.66
C VAL A 14 3.52 6.96 -3.94
N ARG A 15 2.46 7.72 -3.62
CA ARG A 15 1.08 7.41 -4.03
C ARG A 15 0.93 7.41 -5.55
N LEU A 16 1.49 8.42 -6.22
CA LEU A 16 1.35 8.61 -7.67
C LEU A 16 2.42 7.91 -8.50
N ALA A 17 3.61 7.67 -7.93
CA ALA A 17 4.73 7.07 -8.65
C ALA A 17 4.43 5.67 -9.17
N ASN A 18 3.52 4.93 -8.52
CA ASN A 18 3.05 3.62 -8.96
C ASN A 18 4.19 2.66 -9.37
N ILE A 19 5.26 2.64 -8.58
CA ILE A 19 6.51 1.93 -8.90
C ILE A 19 6.28 0.42 -8.98
N VAL A 20 5.38 -0.10 -8.14
CA VAL A 20 4.99 -1.51 -8.11
C VAL A 20 3.51 -1.62 -8.51
N PRO A 21 3.20 -1.82 -9.80
CA PRO A 21 1.82 -1.83 -10.28
C PRO A 21 1.04 -3.08 -9.84
N GLY A 22 1.74 -4.14 -9.40
CA GLY A 22 1.13 -5.37 -8.94
C GLY A 22 2.07 -6.24 -8.12
N VAL A 23 1.54 -6.86 -7.08
CA VAL A 23 2.23 -7.84 -6.22
C VAL A 23 1.41 -9.13 -6.22
N PHE A 24 2.04 -10.25 -6.53
CA PHE A 24 1.36 -11.55 -6.54
C PHE A 24 1.53 -12.32 -5.22
N ARG A 25 0.51 -13.08 -4.87
CA ARG A 25 0.44 -14.03 -3.77
C ARG A 25 -0.16 -15.34 -4.27
N LYS A 26 0.27 -16.48 -3.72
CA LYS A 26 -0.36 -17.77 -3.99
C LYS A 26 -1.27 -18.14 -2.82
N ALA A 27 -2.52 -18.50 -3.10
CA ALA A 27 -3.41 -19.06 -2.10
C ALA A 27 -2.87 -20.44 -1.65
N LEU A 28 -2.48 -20.56 -0.39
CA LEU A 28 -1.95 -21.82 0.19
C LEU A 28 -3.06 -22.73 0.72
N LYS A 29 -4.27 -22.19 0.87
CA LYS A 29 -5.50 -22.87 1.25
C LYS A 29 -6.67 -22.15 0.58
N ASP A 30 -7.85 -22.75 0.62
CA ASP A 30 -9.06 -22.09 0.14
C ASP A 30 -9.36 -20.87 1.03
N ILE A 31 -9.58 -19.71 0.40
CA ILE A 31 -9.86 -18.45 1.09
C ILE A 31 -11.31 -18.08 0.84
N LYS A 32 -12.12 -18.05 1.89
CA LYS A 32 -13.48 -17.52 1.84
C LYS A 32 -13.43 -16.00 1.98
N PHE A 33 -14.04 -15.29 1.03
CA PHE A 33 -14.16 -13.85 1.07
C PHE A 33 -15.52 -13.39 0.55
N LYS A 34 -16.32 -12.79 1.44
CA LYS A 34 -17.73 -12.48 1.17
C LYS A 34 -18.43 -13.72 0.61
N ASP A 35 -19.07 -13.60 -0.54
CA ASP A 35 -19.82 -14.68 -1.20
C ASP A 35 -18.96 -15.51 -2.18
N TYR A 36 -17.63 -15.44 -2.07
CA TYR A 36 -16.69 -16.09 -2.98
C TYR A 36 -15.69 -16.99 -2.24
N THR A 37 -15.23 -18.02 -2.95
CA THR A 37 -14.10 -18.87 -2.51
C THR A 37 -12.98 -18.78 -3.53
N ILE A 38 -11.79 -18.37 -3.08
CA ILE A 38 -10.56 -18.41 -3.88
C ILE A 38 -9.91 -19.77 -3.62
N PRO A 39 -9.80 -20.66 -4.63
CA PRO A 39 -9.25 -21.99 -4.42
C PRO A 39 -7.75 -21.98 -4.13
N THR A 40 -7.32 -22.99 -3.39
CA THR A 40 -5.90 -23.30 -3.16
C THR A 40 -5.15 -23.37 -4.49
N GLY A 41 -3.95 -22.81 -4.52
CA GLY A 41 -3.06 -22.81 -5.68
C GLY A 41 -3.21 -21.61 -6.60
N TRP A 42 -4.28 -20.82 -6.47
CA TRP A 42 -4.51 -19.65 -7.31
C TRP A 42 -3.52 -18.52 -7.03
N ALA A 43 -3.13 -17.81 -8.09
CA ALA A 43 -2.41 -16.55 -7.99
C ALA A 43 -3.41 -15.41 -7.77
N VAL A 44 -3.15 -14.64 -6.73
CA VAL A 44 -3.89 -13.46 -6.27
C VAL A 44 -2.98 -12.27 -6.53
N MET A 45 -3.48 -11.23 -7.19
CA MET A 45 -2.73 -10.00 -7.41
C MET A 45 -3.30 -8.86 -6.56
N VAL A 46 -2.40 -8.12 -5.95
CA VAL A 46 -2.65 -6.88 -5.21
C VAL A 46 -2.11 -5.74 -6.06
N CYS A 47 -2.88 -4.69 -6.26
CA CYS A 47 -2.62 -3.57 -7.16
C CYS A 47 -2.79 -2.25 -6.37
N PRO A 48 -1.71 -1.76 -5.76
CA PRO A 48 -1.67 -0.47 -5.09
C PRO A 48 -2.28 0.70 -5.88
N PRO A 49 -2.03 0.87 -7.20
CA PRO A 49 -2.60 2.00 -7.93
C PRO A 49 -4.13 1.96 -8.01
N ALA A 50 -4.76 0.79 -7.94
CA ALA A 50 -6.22 0.70 -7.91
C ALA A 50 -6.80 1.39 -6.66
N VAL A 51 -6.12 1.28 -5.52
CA VAL A 51 -6.48 1.96 -4.26
C VAL A 51 -6.08 3.43 -4.30
N HIS A 52 -4.86 3.73 -4.76
CA HIS A 52 -4.28 5.07 -4.76
C HIS A 52 -4.94 6.03 -5.75
N LEU A 53 -5.47 5.52 -6.86
CA LEU A 53 -6.12 6.31 -7.90
C LEU A 53 -7.66 6.26 -7.79
N ASN A 54 -8.20 5.64 -6.75
CA ASN A 54 -9.65 5.52 -6.55
C ASN A 54 -10.26 6.88 -6.11
N PRO A 55 -11.19 7.47 -6.88
CA PRO A 55 -11.82 8.74 -6.52
C PRO A 55 -12.69 8.68 -5.25
N VAL A 56 -13.07 7.48 -4.81
CA VAL A 56 -13.77 7.27 -3.52
C VAL A 56 -12.83 7.52 -2.34
N ASN A 57 -11.53 7.22 -2.50
CA ASN A 57 -10.53 7.40 -1.46
C ASN A 57 -9.83 8.76 -1.55
N TYR A 58 -9.62 9.25 -2.78
CA TYR A 58 -8.85 10.46 -3.06
C TYR A 58 -9.62 11.39 -4.01
N LYS A 59 -10.00 12.57 -3.54
CA LYS A 59 -10.52 13.63 -4.41
C LYS A 59 -9.43 14.02 -5.42
N ASP A 60 -9.83 14.15 -6.69
CA ASP A 60 -8.96 14.46 -7.84
C ASP A 60 -7.72 13.55 -7.83
N PRO A 61 -7.89 12.23 -7.98
CA PRO A 61 -6.86 11.24 -7.61
C PRO A 61 -5.61 11.29 -8.49
N LEU A 62 -5.72 11.86 -9.70
CA LEU A 62 -4.60 12.04 -10.64
C LEU A 62 -3.84 13.34 -10.38
N GLU A 63 -4.39 14.26 -9.58
CA GLU A 63 -3.73 15.51 -9.24
C GLU A 63 -2.70 15.28 -8.12
N PHE A 64 -1.50 15.80 -8.34
CA PHE A 64 -0.47 15.85 -7.31
C PHE A 64 -0.83 16.95 -6.29
N ASN A 65 -1.34 16.54 -5.13
CA ASN A 65 -1.78 17.46 -4.07
C ASN A 65 -1.26 17.00 -2.70
N PRO A 66 -0.08 17.48 -2.26
CA PRO A 66 0.50 17.15 -0.96
C PRO A 66 -0.37 17.56 0.23
N SER A 67 -1.16 18.63 0.13
CA SER A 67 -2.00 19.11 1.24
C SER A 67 -3.07 18.11 1.66
N ARG A 68 -3.37 17.07 0.86
CA ARG A 68 -4.25 15.97 1.27
C ARG A 68 -3.75 15.21 2.50
N TRP A 69 -2.46 15.31 2.81
CA TRP A 69 -1.80 14.64 3.93
C TRP A 69 -1.75 15.49 5.21
N GLU A 70 -2.15 16.78 5.17
CA GLU A 70 -2.10 17.69 6.32
C GLU A 70 -2.93 17.24 7.53
N ARG A 71 -3.99 16.46 7.30
CA ARG A 71 -4.92 15.98 8.34
C ARG A 71 -4.89 14.46 8.52
N MET A 72 -3.99 13.76 7.84
CA MET A 72 -3.91 12.30 7.88
C MET A 72 -2.73 11.88 8.75
N GLU A 73 -3.02 11.29 9.92
CA GLU A 73 -2.01 10.61 10.75
C GLU A 73 -1.68 9.22 10.19
N GLN A 74 -1.28 9.14 8.92
CA GLN A 74 -0.91 7.86 8.29
C GLN A 74 0.60 7.62 8.41
N LYS A 75 1.01 6.97 9.51
CA LYS A 75 2.43 6.64 9.76
C LYS A 75 2.91 5.39 9.01
N GLY A 76 2.00 4.53 8.54
CA GLY A 76 2.33 3.25 7.89
C GLY A 76 1.36 2.85 6.78
N ALA A 77 1.38 1.56 6.42
CA ALA A 77 0.40 0.98 5.50
C ALA A 77 -1.01 1.12 6.05
N SER A 78 -1.98 1.31 5.16
CA SER A 78 -3.40 1.25 5.51
C SER A 78 -4.22 0.75 4.34
N LYS A 79 -5.50 0.45 4.58
CA LYS A 79 -6.47 0.10 3.53
C LYS A 79 -6.57 1.11 2.37
N ASN A 80 -6.17 2.36 2.59
CA ASN A 80 -6.25 3.44 1.60
C ASN A 80 -4.86 3.87 1.09
N PHE A 81 -3.78 3.40 1.70
CA PHE A 81 -2.43 3.80 1.33
C PHE A 81 -1.45 2.64 1.54
N MET A 82 -0.98 2.06 0.44
CA MET A 82 -0.15 0.85 0.43
C MET A 82 1.06 0.97 -0.50
N ALA A 83 1.71 2.15 -0.52
CA ALA A 83 2.86 2.43 -1.39
C ALA A 83 4.05 1.49 -1.15
N PHE A 84 4.17 0.96 0.06
CA PHE A 84 5.23 0.04 0.48
C PHE A 84 4.68 -1.37 0.81
N GLY A 85 3.48 -1.69 0.31
CA GLY A 85 2.77 -2.92 0.65
C GLY A 85 2.09 -2.84 2.02
N GLY A 86 1.91 -3.99 2.67
CA GLY A 86 1.27 -4.13 3.98
C GLY A 86 1.49 -5.53 4.56
N GLY A 87 1.22 -5.69 5.85
CA GLY A 87 1.30 -6.98 6.55
C GLY A 87 2.73 -7.52 6.71
N MET A 88 2.86 -8.83 6.88
CA MET A 88 4.15 -9.51 7.11
C MET A 88 5.20 -9.32 6.00
N ARG A 89 4.79 -8.84 4.82
CA ARG A 89 5.70 -8.53 3.71
C ARG A 89 5.69 -7.04 3.39
N PHE A 90 5.50 -6.21 4.41
CA PHE A 90 5.74 -4.78 4.31
C PHE A 90 7.18 -4.52 3.87
N CYS A 91 7.38 -3.48 3.06
CA CYS A 91 8.71 -3.20 2.52
C CYS A 91 9.67 -2.81 3.64
N VAL A 92 10.71 -3.61 3.83
CA VAL A 92 11.81 -3.32 4.77
C VAL A 92 12.56 -2.03 4.42
N GLY A 93 12.51 -1.59 3.16
CA GLY A 93 13.14 -0.36 2.69
C GLY A 93 12.29 0.90 2.86
N THR A 94 11.15 0.84 3.55
CA THR A 94 10.23 1.98 3.69
C THR A 94 10.92 3.19 4.32
N ASP A 95 11.54 2.99 5.47
CA ASP A 95 12.14 4.10 6.22
C ASP A 95 13.42 4.59 5.56
N PHE A 96 14.25 3.68 5.04
CA PHE A 96 15.39 4.05 4.20
C PHE A 96 14.95 4.92 3.01
N THR A 97 13.90 4.53 2.28
CA THR A 97 13.40 5.30 1.15
C THR A 97 12.91 6.68 1.58
N LYS A 98 12.13 6.77 2.66
CA LYS A 98 11.66 8.04 3.20
C LYS A 98 12.84 8.93 3.63
N LEU A 99 13.83 8.36 4.33
CA LEU A 99 15.05 9.06 4.73
C LEU A 99 15.80 9.59 3.50
N GLN A 100 16.07 8.76 2.50
CA GLN A 100 16.74 9.18 1.26
C GLN A 100 15.98 10.30 0.55
N MET A 101 14.65 10.24 0.51
CA MET A 101 13.83 11.32 -0.07
C MET A 101 13.84 12.60 0.79
N MET A 102 14.03 12.49 2.11
CA MET A 102 14.20 13.63 3.02
C MET A 102 15.63 14.21 2.98
N GLU A 103 16.64 13.39 2.72
CA GLU A 103 18.07 13.71 2.73
C GLU A 103 18.54 14.59 1.57
N ASN A 104 17.65 14.95 0.65
CA ASN A 104 17.95 15.97 -0.36
C ASN A 104 18.10 17.41 0.22
N LYS A 105 18.26 17.51 1.54
CA LYS A 105 18.80 18.68 2.26
C LYS A 105 19.94 18.25 3.20
N ASN A 106 21.16 18.37 2.69
CA ASN A 106 22.45 18.45 3.38
C ASN A 106 23.22 17.11 3.58
N PRO A 107 24.39 16.93 2.93
CA PRO A 107 25.20 15.71 3.05
C PRO A 107 25.95 15.71 4.38
N GLY A 108 25.58 14.84 5.30
CA GLY A 108 26.38 14.60 6.50
C GLY A 108 25.56 14.25 7.75
N ARG A 109 25.12 13.00 7.85
CA ARG A 109 24.82 12.39 9.15
C ARG A 109 25.21 10.91 9.12
N PRO A 110 25.95 10.39 10.12
CA PRO A 110 26.29 8.98 10.15
C PRO A 110 25.09 8.13 10.58
N GLU A 111 24.96 6.96 9.93
CA GLU A 111 24.06 5.86 10.28
C GLU A 111 24.32 5.37 11.70
N ASN A 112 23.26 5.23 12.49
CA ASN A 112 23.21 4.30 13.61
C ASN A 112 22.00 3.40 13.38
N ASP A 113 22.28 2.15 13.03
CA ASP A 113 21.31 1.08 12.87
C ASP A 113 21.02 0.47 14.24
N ASP A 114 20.04 1.02 14.95
CA ASP A 114 19.40 0.34 16.06
C ASP A 114 17.99 -0.05 15.58
N LEU A 115 17.88 -1.31 15.12
CA LEU A 115 16.61 -1.98 14.84
C LEU A 115 15.98 -2.33 16.19
N ASP A 116 15.15 -1.43 16.70
CA ASP A 116 14.21 -1.77 17.76
C ASP A 116 13.02 -2.51 17.13
N ASP A 117 12.94 -3.81 17.40
CA ASP A 117 11.78 -4.68 17.15
C ASP A 117 10.62 -4.19 18.04
N ASP A 118 9.87 -3.20 17.56
CA ASP A 118 8.58 -2.84 18.16
C ASP A 118 7.49 -3.77 17.60
N ASP A 119 6.88 -4.53 18.52
CA ASP A 119 5.71 -5.38 18.33
C ASP A 119 4.49 -4.56 17.84
N ASP A 120 4.42 -4.31 16.54
CA ASP A 120 3.30 -3.60 15.95
C ASP A 120 2.05 -4.49 15.80
N GLU A 121 1.02 -4.02 16.48
CA GLU A 121 -0.37 -4.44 16.54
C GLU A 121 -0.96 -4.93 15.21
N TYR A 122 -1.65 -6.08 15.29
CA TYR A 122 -2.30 -6.80 14.18
C TYR A 122 -3.39 -5.95 13.50
N ASP A 123 -3.03 -5.24 12.43
CA ASP A 123 -3.99 -4.75 11.42
C ASP A 123 -4.10 -5.77 10.28
N ASP A 124 -5.33 -6.18 9.98
CA ASP A 124 -5.69 -7.23 9.02
C ASP A 124 -5.49 -6.77 7.57
N SER A 125 -4.23 -6.56 7.21
CA SER A 125 -3.73 -6.34 5.85
C SER A 125 -4.14 -7.43 4.86
N THR A 126 -4.52 -8.62 5.34
CA THR A 126 -5.15 -9.68 4.53
C THR A 126 -6.42 -9.18 3.87
N THR A 127 -7.26 -8.42 4.58
CA THR A 127 -8.52 -7.89 4.04
C THR A 127 -8.27 -6.83 2.95
N ALA A 128 -7.20 -6.04 3.05
CA ALA A 128 -6.80 -5.08 2.02
C ALA A 128 -6.24 -5.78 0.76
N GLU A 129 -5.41 -6.82 0.96
CA GLU A 129 -4.93 -7.67 -0.13
C GLU A 129 -6.10 -8.33 -0.86
N ILE A 130 -7.11 -8.85 -0.13
CA ILE A 130 -8.28 -9.52 -0.72
C ILE A 130 -9.25 -8.53 -1.43
N LYS A 131 -9.46 -7.31 -0.90
CA LYS A 131 -10.26 -6.29 -1.59
C LYS A 131 -9.67 -5.92 -2.96
N THR A 132 -8.37 -6.02 -3.11
CA THR A 132 -7.73 -5.71 -4.39
C THR A 132 -7.90 -6.84 -5.42
N VAL A 133 -8.00 -8.09 -4.96
CA VAL A 133 -8.47 -9.22 -5.78
C VAL A 133 -9.84 -8.94 -6.35
N TYR A 134 -10.76 -8.43 -5.52
CA TYR A 134 -12.12 -8.11 -5.93
C TYR A 134 -12.18 -7.12 -7.11
N GLU A 135 -11.36 -6.07 -7.11
CA GLU A 135 -11.35 -5.05 -8.19
C GLU A 135 -10.78 -5.59 -9.51
N MET A 136 -9.86 -6.56 -9.47
CA MET A 136 -9.34 -7.23 -10.67
C MET A 136 -10.31 -8.24 -11.26
N LEU A 137 -11.06 -8.92 -10.39
CA LEU A 137 -12.03 -9.93 -10.81
C LEU A 137 -13.30 -9.29 -11.38
N ALA A 138 -13.71 -8.13 -10.89
CA ALA A 138 -14.91 -7.40 -11.34
C ALA A 138 -14.80 -6.83 -12.77
N ASN A 139 -13.58 -6.58 -13.27
CA ASN A 139 -13.36 -5.87 -14.54
C ASN A 139 -12.87 -6.76 -15.71
N LYS A 140 -12.80 -8.08 -15.56
CA LYS A 140 -12.47 -8.99 -16.67
C LYS A 140 -13.73 -9.60 -17.32
N PRO A 141 -14.11 -9.17 -18.54
CA PRO A 141 -15.17 -9.86 -19.28
C PRO A 141 -14.72 -11.28 -19.64
N GLY A 142 -15.52 -12.28 -19.26
CA GLY A 142 -15.31 -13.69 -19.64
C GLY A 142 -14.79 -14.63 -18.55
N LEU A 143 -14.46 -14.16 -17.34
CA LEU A 143 -14.21 -15.08 -16.22
C LEU A 143 -15.53 -15.59 -15.62
N LYS A 144 -15.79 -16.88 -15.80
CA LYS A 144 -16.89 -17.58 -15.10
C LYS A 144 -16.49 -17.80 -13.65
N TYR A 145 -16.98 -16.98 -12.74
CA TYR A 145 -16.93 -17.27 -11.32
C TYR A 145 -18.11 -18.18 -10.96
N SER A 146 -17.82 -19.33 -10.35
CA SER A 146 -18.86 -20.14 -9.71
C SER A 146 -19.31 -19.40 -8.46
N LYS A 147 -20.52 -18.84 -8.47
CA LYS A 147 -21.24 -18.58 -7.21
C LYS A 147 -21.52 -19.94 -6.58
N THR A 148 -21.02 -20.16 -5.38
CA THR A 148 -21.54 -21.21 -4.49
C THR A 148 -22.46 -20.58 -3.49
#